data_AF-A0A517VTW0-F1
#
_entry.id   AF-A0A517VTW0-F1
#
_cell.length_a   1.000
_cell.length_b   1.000
_cell.length_c   1.000
_cell.angle_alpha   90.00
_cell.angle_beta   90.00
_cell.angle_gamma   90.00
#
_symmetry.space_group_name_H-M   'P 1'
#
loop_
_entity.id
_entity.type
_entity.pdbx_description
1 polymer ?
#
loop_
_entity_poly.entity_id
_entity_poly.type
_entity_poly.pdbx_seq_one_letter_code
_entity_poly.pdbx_strand_id
1 'polypeptide(L)'
;MTEHEKSEKASSTSDQKYRKWRRKILLVIAILFLLLFPVISETYFRCAICSMFHTKWRIMGLGLPLYSWNRPTTSSDWYQANVETEHQHVWVQTSYMEGKTFYGLKTWMLQSSSLSTGPLVYLPLGHTVQKRIYQKSPDPQQAREIFLQLAHNEPYDSDAYKKQKEIWMRLTEWIESGMEDPWPFETQ
;
A
#
# COMPACT_ATOMS: atom_id res chain seq x y z
N MET A 1 43.68 -58.20 -11.22
CA MET A 1 42.81 -57.08 -10.80
C MET A 1 42.89 -56.97 -9.30
N THR A 2 43.72 -56.05 -8.82
CA THR A 2 44.01 -55.84 -7.39
C THR A 2 42.89 -55.05 -6.73
N GLU A 3 42.64 -55.27 -5.43
CA GLU A 3 41.58 -54.59 -4.67
C GLU A 3 41.68 -53.06 -4.71
N HIS A 4 42.89 -52.54 -4.93
CA HIS A 4 43.17 -51.11 -5.14
C HIS A 4 42.44 -50.52 -6.37
N GLU A 5 42.38 -51.22 -7.50
CA GLU A 5 41.73 -50.75 -8.74
C GLU A 5 40.19 -50.69 -8.59
N LYS A 6 39.63 -51.55 -7.72
CA LYS A 6 38.20 -51.62 -7.44
C LYS A 6 37.77 -50.49 -6.50
N SER A 7 38.64 -50.11 -5.56
CA SER A 7 38.45 -48.99 -4.63
C SER A 7 38.48 -47.62 -5.34
N GLU A 8 39.42 -47.39 -6.25
CA GLU A 8 39.51 -46.13 -7.01
C GLU A 8 38.36 -45.93 -8.01
N LYS A 9 37.90 -47.01 -8.68
CA LYS A 9 36.70 -46.96 -9.54
C LYS A 9 35.41 -46.76 -8.75
N ALA A 10 35.29 -47.31 -7.54
CA ALA A 10 34.13 -47.11 -6.67
C ALA A 10 34.08 -45.68 -6.08
N SER A 11 35.23 -45.14 -5.67
CA SER A 11 35.36 -43.76 -5.20
C SER A 11 34.99 -42.75 -6.30
N SER A 12 35.59 -42.87 -7.49
CA SER A 12 35.37 -41.94 -8.61
C SER A 12 33.95 -41.94 -9.17
N THR A 13 33.28 -43.11 -9.20
CA THR A 13 31.88 -43.21 -9.63
C THR A 13 30.90 -42.67 -8.57
N SER A 14 31.19 -42.84 -7.28
CA SER A 14 30.39 -42.27 -6.19
C SER A 14 30.46 -40.74 -6.18
N ASP A 15 31.65 -40.16 -6.39
CA ASP A 15 31.86 -38.71 -6.50
C ASP A 15 31.19 -38.12 -7.73
N GLN A 16 31.21 -38.84 -8.85
CA GLN A 16 30.54 -38.40 -10.08
C GLN A 16 29.01 -38.46 -9.95
N LYS A 17 28.47 -39.46 -9.24
CA LYS A 17 27.03 -39.58 -8.93
C LYS A 17 26.58 -38.49 -7.96
N TYR A 18 27.39 -38.20 -6.92
CA TYR A 18 27.16 -37.12 -5.97
C TYR A 18 27.18 -35.74 -6.65
N ARG A 19 28.16 -35.45 -7.52
CA ARG A 19 28.21 -34.22 -8.32
C ARG A 19 27.00 -34.06 -9.23
N LYS A 20 26.55 -35.13 -9.91
CA LYS A 20 25.34 -35.10 -10.76
C LYS A 20 24.08 -34.84 -9.94
N TRP A 21 23.94 -35.47 -8.77
CA TRP A 21 22.80 -35.27 -7.89
C TRP A 21 22.76 -33.85 -7.30
N ARG A 22 23.90 -33.34 -6.82
CA ARG A 22 24.05 -31.95 -6.36
C ARG A 22 23.67 -30.94 -7.45
N ARG A 23 24.10 -31.16 -8.70
CA ARG A 23 23.69 -30.29 -9.83
C ARG A 23 22.19 -30.31 -10.05
N LYS A 24 21.54 -31.48 -10.00
CA LYS A 24 20.07 -31.57 -10.12
C LYS A 24 19.36 -30.82 -8.99
N ILE A 25 19.82 -30.98 -7.75
CA ILE A 25 19.28 -30.25 -6.60
C ILE A 25 19.43 -28.74 -6.78
N LEU A 26 20.63 -28.26 -7.14
CA LEU A 26 20.87 -26.84 -7.38
C LEU A 26 19.98 -26.29 -8.49
N LEU A 27 19.74 -27.07 -9.54
CA LEU A 27 18.88 -26.67 -10.66
C LEU A 27 17.41 -26.60 -10.22
N VAL A 28 16.93 -27.56 -9.42
CA VAL A 28 15.59 -27.51 -8.82
C VAL A 28 15.45 -26.31 -7.89
N ILE A 29 16.44 -26.04 -7.03
CA ILE A 29 16.44 -24.87 -6.14
C ILE A 29 16.45 -23.58 -6.96
N ALA A 30 17.24 -23.49 -8.03
CA ALA A 30 17.28 -22.32 -8.90
C ALA A 30 15.94 -22.09 -9.62
N ILE A 31 15.30 -23.16 -10.11
CA ILE A 31 13.96 -23.07 -10.71
C ILE A 31 12.94 -22.60 -9.67
N LEU A 32 12.93 -23.20 -8.48
CA LEU A 32 12.04 -22.78 -7.39
C LEU A 32 12.28 -21.32 -7.01
N PHE A 33 13.53 -20.89 -6.96
CA PHE A 33 13.89 -19.51 -6.69
C PHE A 33 13.34 -18.58 -7.79
N LEU A 34 13.51 -18.92 -9.06
CA LEU A 34 12.97 -18.12 -10.18
C LEU A 34 11.43 -18.14 -10.26
N LEU A 35 10.78 -19.19 -9.73
CA LEU A 35 9.31 -19.26 -9.66
C LEU A 35 8.74 -18.45 -8.49
N LEU A 36 9.48 -18.35 -7.39
CA LEU A 36 9.05 -17.68 -6.16
C LEU A 36 9.59 -16.25 -6.03
N PHE A 37 10.64 -15.91 -6.77
CA PHE A 37 11.29 -14.60 -6.80
C PHE A 37 11.44 -14.08 -8.25
N PRO A 38 11.33 -12.76 -8.50
CA PRO A 38 11.13 -11.70 -7.51
C PRO A 38 9.69 -11.67 -7.00
N VAL A 39 9.56 -11.55 -5.67
CA VAL A 39 8.29 -11.18 -5.05
C VAL A 39 8.10 -9.69 -5.33
N ILE A 40 6.98 -9.34 -5.96
CA ILE A 40 6.53 -7.97 -6.16
C ILE A 40 5.77 -7.55 -4.90
N SER A 41 6.11 -6.41 -4.32
CA SER A 41 5.27 -5.77 -3.30
C SER A 41 4.35 -4.76 -3.96
N GLU A 42 3.06 -4.89 -3.67
CA GLU A 42 2.00 -3.98 -4.07
C GLU A 42 1.58 -3.14 -2.87
N THR A 43 1.66 -1.83 -3.04
CA THR A 43 1.32 -0.84 -2.02
C THR A 43 0.22 0.07 -2.53
N TYR A 44 -0.77 0.32 -1.69
CA TYR A 44 -1.98 1.05 -2.05
C TYR A 44 -2.00 2.42 -1.41
N PHE A 45 -2.41 3.40 -2.20
CA PHE A 45 -2.50 4.79 -1.82
C PHE A 45 -3.86 5.34 -2.24
N ARG A 46 -4.27 6.38 -1.54
CA ARG A 46 -5.43 7.19 -1.88
C ARG A 46 -5.05 8.66 -1.81
N CYS A 47 -5.50 9.46 -2.76
CA CYS A 47 -5.30 10.89 -2.69
C CYS A 47 -6.11 11.47 -1.53
N ALA A 48 -5.47 12.26 -0.66
CA ALA A 48 -6.13 12.91 0.47
C ALA A 48 -7.24 13.87 0.02
N ILE A 49 -7.05 14.52 -1.13
CA ILE A 49 -7.94 15.54 -1.66
C ILE A 49 -9.10 14.90 -2.42
N CYS A 50 -8.82 14.17 -3.50
CA CYS A 50 -9.86 13.76 -4.45
C CYS A 50 -10.28 12.28 -4.33
N SER A 51 -9.70 11.52 -3.40
CA SER A 51 -9.97 10.07 -3.26
C SER A 51 -9.60 9.22 -4.48
N MET A 52 -8.78 9.73 -5.41
CA MET A 52 -8.21 8.91 -6.49
C MET A 52 -7.36 7.78 -5.89
N PHE A 53 -7.42 6.58 -6.46
CA PHE A 53 -6.53 5.49 -6.04
C PHE A 53 -5.22 5.51 -6.80
N HIS A 54 -4.15 5.16 -6.11
CA HIS A 54 -2.85 4.96 -6.71
C HIS A 54 -2.23 3.68 -6.16
N THR A 55 -1.67 2.87 -7.05
CA THR A 55 -1.01 1.61 -6.66
C THR A 55 0.42 1.62 -7.18
N LYS A 56 1.37 1.19 -6.34
CA LYS A 56 2.78 1.04 -6.70
C LYS A 56 3.24 -0.40 -6.53
N TRP A 57 3.94 -0.90 -7.54
CA TRP A 57 4.64 -2.18 -7.53
C TRP A 57 6.13 -1.98 -7.39
N ARG A 58 6.76 -2.76 -6.52
CA ARG A 58 8.22 -2.75 -6.31
C ARG A 58 8.77 -4.17 -6.24
N ILE A 59 10.02 -4.36 -6.68
CA ILE A 59 10.74 -5.61 -6.41
C ILE A 59 11.07 -5.67 -4.92
N MET A 60 10.56 -6.68 -4.22
CA MET A 60 10.85 -6.91 -2.81
C MET A 60 12.35 -7.22 -2.63
N GLY A 61 12.97 -6.63 -1.61
CA GLY A 61 14.41 -6.75 -1.32
C GLY A 61 15.29 -5.71 -2.02
N LEU A 62 14.97 -5.30 -3.25
CA LEU A 62 15.70 -4.24 -3.97
C LEU A 62 15.02 -2.87 -3.90
N GLY A 63 13.72 -2.83 -3.60
CA GLY A 63 12.94 -1.58 -3.54
C GLY A 63 12.73 -0.90 -4.89
N LEU A 64 13.21 -1.51 -5.99
CA LEU A 64 13.14 -0.93 -7.33
C LEU A 64 11.68 -0.81 -7.80
N PRO A 65 11.25 0.36 -8.28
CA PRO A 65 9.92 0.53 -8.83
C PRO A 65 9.78 -0.29 -10.12
N LEU A 66 8.66 -1.01 -10.25
CA LEU A 66 8.32 -1.77 -11.45
C LEU A 66 7.25 -1.08 -12.25
N TYR A 67 6.18 -0.69 -11.56
CA TYR A 67 4.98 -0.18 -12.20
C TYR A 67 4.19 0.65 -11.18
N SER A 68 3.45 1.63 -11.68
CA SER A 68 2.46 2.34 -10.88
C SER A 68 1.33 2.81 -11.77
N TRP A 69 0.12 2.84 -11.23
CA TRP A 69 -1.04 3.32 -11.98
C TRP A 69 -2.00 4.09 -11.07
N ASN A 70 -2.77 4.96 -11.70
CA ASN A 70 -3.83 5.73 -11.07
C ASN A 70 -5.18 5.17 -11.50
N ARG A 71 -6.16 5.17 -10.60
CA ARG A 71 -7.55 4.83 -10.91
C ARG A 71 -8.45 5.95 -10.39
N PRO A 72 -9.05 6.76 -11.28
CA PRO A 72 -10.07 7.74 -10.91
C PRO A 72 -11.22 7.08 -10.16
N THR A 73 -11.88 7.87 -9.32
CA THR A 73 -13.08 7.48 -8.57
C THR A 73 -14.18 8.50 -8.81
N THR A 74 -15.42 8.14 -8.48
CA THR A 74 -16.54 9.09 -8.58
C THR A 74 -16.35 10.33 -7.70
N SER A 75 -15.52 10.23 -6.65
CA SER A 75 -15.10 11.38 -5.85
C SER A 75 -14.11 12.26 -6.60
N SER A 76 -13.14 11.67 -7.30
CA SER A 76 -12.13 12.46 -8.00
C SER A 76 -12.71 13.23 -9.17
N ASP A 77 -13.60 12.57 -9.92
CA ASP A 77 -14.25 13.18 -11.08
C ASP A 77 -15.17 14.32 -10.64
N TRP A 78 -15.94 14.10 -9.55
CA TRP A 78 -16.78 15.16 -8.99
C TRP A 78 -15.93 16.31 -8.44
N TYR A 79 -14.85 16.03 -7.71
CA TYR A 79 -13.97 17.05 -7.14
C TYR A 79 -13.36 17.94 -8.22
N GLN A 80 -12.85 17.34 -9.30
CA GLN A 80 -12.28 18.09 -10.42
C GLN A 80 -13.31 18.99 -11.11
N ALA A 81 -14.55 18.53 -11.22
CA ALA A 81 -15.62 19.30 -11.85
C ALA A 81 -16.19 20.44 -10.97
N ASN A 82 -16.03 20.39 -9.64
CA ASN A 82 -16.75 21.28 -8.72
C ASN A 82 -15.85 22.10 -7.77
N VAL A 83 -14.59 21.70 -7.57
CA VAL A 83 -13.71 22.31 -6.56
C VAL A 83 -12.42 22.83 -7.19
N GLU A 84 -11.64 21.96 -7.82
CA GLU A 84 -10.33 22.31 -8.40
C GLU A 84 -10.03 21.39 -9.59
N THR A 85 -10.01 21.94 -10.81
CA THR A 85 -9.84 21.19 -12.07
C THR A 85 -8.60 20.31 -12.06
N GLU A 86 -7.49 20.84 -11.55
CA GLU A 86 -6.21 20.14 -11.43
C GLU A 86 -5.59 20.44 -10.07
N HIS A 87 -5.06 19.42 -9.39
CA HIS A 87 -4.37 19.60 -8.12
C HIS A 87 -3.21 18.62 -7.99
N GLN A 88 -2.22 18.96 -7.16
CA GLN A 88 -1.16 18.04 -6.81
C GLN A 88 -1.71 16.93 -5.90
N HIS A 89 -1.63 15.68 -6.36
CA HIS A 89 -2.09 14.56 -5.56
C HIS A 89 -1.21 14.34 -4.32
N VAL A 90 -1.85 14.41 -3.15
CA VAL A 90 -1.25 14.04 -1.86
C VAL A 90 -1.58 12.59 -1.55
N TRP A 91 -0.63 11.68 -1.78
CA TRP A 91 -0.85 10.23 -1.67
C TRP A 91 -0.72 9.74 -0.23
N VAL A 92 -1.83 9.30 0.35
CA VAL A 92 -1.89 8.70 1.68
C VAL A 92 -1.82 7.18 1.53
N GLN A 93 -0.81 6.54 2.12
CA GLN A 93 -0.67 5.08 2.08
C GLN A 93 -1.70 4.43 2.99
N THR A 94 -2.39 3.40 2.52
CA THR A 94 -3.32 2.63 3.35
C THR A 94 -2.58 1.73 4.34
N SER A 95 -3.29 1.16 5.31
CA SER A 95 -2.73 0.19 6.25
C SER A 95 -2.49 -1.20 5.65
N TYR A 96 -2.62 -1.37 4.33
CA TYR A 96 -2.56 -2.66 3.64
C TYR A 96 -1.51 -2.69 2.54
N MET A 97 -0.76 -3.80 2.46
CA MET A 97 0.14 -4.12 1.37
C MET A 97 0.14 -5.63 1.10
N GLU A 98 0.46 -6.03 -0.12
CA GLU A 98 0.50 -7.44 -0.48
C GLU A 98 1.72 -7.82 -1.30
N GLY A 99 2.15 -9.07 -1.14
CA GLY A 99 3.17 -9.70 -1.94
C GLY A 99 2.56 -10.54 -3.04
N LYS A 100 3.11 -10.44 -4.24
CA LYS A 100 2.75 -11.27 -5.39
C LYS A 100 3.98 -11.87 -6.04
N THR A 101 3.86 -13.05 -6.61
CA THR A 101 4.85 -13.52 -7.59
C THR A 101 4.74 -12.69 -8.87
N PHE A 102 5.72 -12.83 -9.77
CA PHE A 102 5.66 -12.23 -11.10
C PHE A 102 4.39 -12.65 -11.89
N TYR A 103 3.83 -13.82 -11.60
CA TYR A 103 2.59 -14.33 -12.21
C TYR A 103 1.31 -13.81 -11.54
N GLY A 104 1.42 -12.87 -10.59
CA GLY A 104 0.28 -12.30 -9.88
C GLY A 104 -0.30 -13.16 -8.76
N LEU A 105 0.31 -14.32 -8.46
CA LEU A 105 -0.12 -15.16 -7.34
C LEU A 105 0.24 -14.47 -6.03
N LYS A 106 -0.76 -14.25 -5.18
CA LYS A 106 -0.57 -13.67 -3.85
C LYS A 106 0.26 -14.60 -2.98
N THR A 107 1.37 -14.11 -2.44
CA THR A 107 2.30 -14.86 -1.59
C THR A 107 2.18 -14.47 -0.12
N TRP A 108 1.91 -13.20 0.17
CA TRP A 108 1.71 -12.71 1.53
C TRP A 108 0.81 -11.47 1.55
N MET A 109 0.24 -11.19 2.72
CA MET A 109 -0.55 -10.00 3.01
C MET A 109 -0.07 -9.39 4.31
N LEU A 110 0.02 -8.07 4.38
CA LEU A 110 0.32 -7.34 5.61
C LEU A 110 -0.70 -6.23 5.79
N GLN A 111 -1.39 -6.27 6.93
CA GLN A 111 -2.21 -5.17 7.41
C GLN A 111 -1.59 -4.65 8.71
N SER A 112 -1.13 -3.40 8.70
CA SER A 112 -0.48 -2.78 9.85
C SER A 112 -0.73 -1.29 9.86
N SER A 113 -1.02 -0.73 11.04
CA SER A 113 -1.19 0.71 11.22
C SER A 113 0.10 1.48 10.91
N SER A 114 1.27 0.86 11.13
CA SER A 114 2.56 1.47 10.82
C SER A 114 2.81 1.74 9.32
N LEU A 115 1.98 1.15 8.44
CA LEU A 115 2.02 1.42 7.00
C LEU A 115 1.27 2.69 6.62
N SER A 116 0.34 3.14 7.46
CA SER A 116 -0.45 4.34 7.19
C SER A 116 0.40 5.60 7.29
N THR A 117 0.25 6.51 6.34
CA THR A 117 0.95 7.80 6.41
C THR A 117 0.25 8.82 7.29
N GLY A 118 -1.08 8.71 7.51
CA GLY A 118 -1.85 9.67 8.30
C GLY A 118 -3.23 9.15 8.74
N PRO A 119 -3.92 9.88 9.64
CA PRO A 119 -5.19 9.44 10.23
C PRO A 119 -6.36 9.35 9.23
N LEU A 120 -6.25 10.01 8.07
CA LEU A 120 -7.27 9.98 7.02
C LEU A 120 -7.68 8.55 6.61
N VAL A 121 -6.77 7.57 6.68
CA VAL A 121 -7.07 6.18 6.27
C VAL A 121 -7.96 5.43 7.24
N TYR A 122 -8.08 5.91 8.48
CA TYR A 122 -8.90 5.27 9.53
C TYR A 122 -10.29 5.85 9.63
N LEU A 123 -10.53 7.00 8.99
CA LEU A 123 -11.89 7.47 8.83
C LEU A 123 -12.69 6.44 8.01
N PRO A 124 -14.01 6.30 8.25
CA PRO A 124 -14.91 5.50 7.41
C PRO A 124 -15.13 6.15 6.03
N LEU A 125 -14.07 6.67 5.42
CA LEU A 125 -14.02 7.27 4.11
C LEU A 125 -13.96 6.16 3.06
N GLY A 126 -15.07 5.86 2.43
CA GLY A 126 -15.07 5.41 1.03
C GLY A 126 -14.95 6.61 0.09
N HIS A 127 -14.64 6.37 -1.19
CA HIS A 127 -14.69 7.44 -2.21
C HIS A 127 -16.08 8.11 -2.25
N THR A 128 -17.16 7.35 -2.03
CA THR A 128 -18.52 7.89 -1.91
C THR A 128 -18.71 8.82 -0.71
N VAL A 129 -18.08 8.50 0.43
CA VAL A 129 -18.21 9.30 1.66
C VAL A 129 -17.43 10.59 1.50
N GLN A 130 -16.20 10.55 0.99
CA GLN A 130 -15.40 11.75 0.75
C GLN A 130 -16.09 12.74 -0.20
N LYS A 131 -16.70 12.24 -1.28
CA LYS A 131 -17.56 13.04 -2.15
C LYS A 131 -18.71 13.69 -1.37
N ARG A 132 -19.41 12.92 -0.54
CA ARG A 132 -20.55 13.43 0.25
C ARG A 132 -20.13 14.51 1.23
N ILE A 133 -18.96 14.38 1.85
CA ILE A 133 -18.38 15.40 2.73
C ILE A 133 -18.21 16.72 1.96
N TYR A 134 -17.61 16.69 0.78
CA TYR A 134 -17.49 17.90 -0.04
C TYR A 134 -18.84 18.51 -0.42
N GLN A 135 -19.84 17.69 -0.72
CA GLN A 135 -21.18 18.16 -1.09
C GLN A 135 -21.96 18.77 0.08
N LYS A 136 -21.69 18.32 1.31
CA LYS A 136 -22.34 18.80 2.54
C LYS A 136 -21.57 19.92 3.23
N SER A 137 -20.28 20.07 2.93
CA SER A 137 -19.48 21.17 3.46
C SER A 137 -19.96 22.50 2.86
N PRO A 138 -20.17 23.55 3.69
CA PRO A 138 -20.53 24.88 3.21
C PRO A 138 -19.41 25.50 2.35
N ASP A 139 -18.16 25.10 2.58
CA ASP A 139 -17.01 25.45 1.76
C ASP A 139 -16.16 24.20 1.44
N PRO A 140 -16.23 23.68 0.20
CA PRO A 140 -15.39 22.56 -0.23
C PRO A 140 -13.89 22.80 -0.09
N GLN A 141 -13.41 24.04 -0.07
CA GLN A 141 -11.99 24.34 0.16
C GLN A 141 -11.60 24.09 1.62
N GLN A 142 -12.42 24.49 2.58
CA GLN A 142 -12.22 24.12 3.98
C GLN A 142 -12.18 22.59 4.18
N ALA A 143 -13.07 21.84 3.53
CA ALA A 143 -13.03 20.37 3.59
C ALA A 143 -11.72 19.80 3.02
N ARG A 144 -11.20 20.37 1.93
CA ARG A 144 -9.89 20.03 1.36
C ARG A 144 -8.76 20.29 2.36
N GLU A 145 -8.75 21.43 3.03
CA GLU A 145 -7.74 21.75 4.05
C GLU A 145 -7.77 20.78 5.24
N ILE A 146 -8.97 20.39 5.68
CA ILE A 146 -9.15 19.38 6.73
C ILE A 146 -8.56 18.04 6.30
N PHE A 147 -8.84 17.58 5.08
CA PHE A 147 -8.27 16.32 4.59
C PHE A 147 -6.75 16.37 4.46
N LEU A 148 -6.19 17.53 4.10
CA LEU A 148 -4.73 17.73 4.06
C LEU A 148 -4.11 17.67 5.45
N GLN A 149 -4.75 18.27 6.46
CA GLN A 149 -4.31 18.16 7.86
C GLN A 149 -4.35 16.71 8.37
N LEU A 150 -5.20 15.86 7.79
CA LEU A 150 -5.29 14.44 8.15
C LEU A 150 -4.42 13.52 7.28
N ALA A 151 -3.72 14.04 6.28
CA ALA A 151 -2.99 13.23 5.30
C ALA A 151 -1.70 12.60 5.84
N HIS A 152 -1.10 13.20 6.87
CA HIS A 152 0.16 12.78 7.48
C HIS A 152 0.03 12.70 9.00
N ASN A 153 0.71 11.77 9.67
CA ASN A 153 0.73 11.72 11.13
C ASN A 153 1.60 12.85 11.70
N GLU A 154 0.99 13.69 12.53
CA GLU A 154 1.76 14.66 13.31
C GLU A 154 2.58 13.97 14.42
N PRO A 155 3.71 14.55 14.86
CA PRO A 155 4.49 14.01 15.97
C PRO A 155 3.64 13.83 17.22
N TYR A 156 3.75 12.65 17.84
CA TYR A 156 3.00 12.32 19.05
C TYR A 156 3.24 13.37 20.16
N ASP A 157 2.20 13.65 20.94
CA ASP A 157 2.14 14.68 22.00
C ASP A 157 2.33 16.16 21.58
N SER A 158 2.55 16.45 20.29
CA SER A 158 2.56 17.84 19.80
C SER A 158 1.17 18.48 19.84
N ASP A 159 1.10 19.81 19.91
CA ASP A 159 -0.18 20.53 19.82
C ASP A 159 -0.84 20.34 18.45
N ALA A 160 -0.04 20.18 17.39
CA ALA A 160 -0.51 19.80 16.06
C ALA A 160 -1.20 18.44 16.07
N TYR A 161 -0.63 17.45 16.76
CA TYR A 161 -1.25 16.12 16.93
C TYR A 161 -2.57 16.18 17.71
N LYS A 162 -2.64 16.98 18.79
CA LYS A 162 -3.91 17.17 19.53
C LYS A 162 -5.00 17.76 18.64
N LYS A 163 -4.67 18.80 17.87
CA LYS A 163 -5.59 19.42 16.90
C LYS A 163 -6.00 18.44 15.81
N GLN A 164 -5.05 17.68 15.27
CA GLN A 164 -5.32 16.65 14.27
C GLN A 164 -6.28 15.59 14.81
N LYS A 165 -6.06 15.12 16.05
CA LYS A 165 -6.95 14.15 16.71
C LYS A 165 -8.34 14.72 16.92
N GLU A 166 -8.46 15.98 17.32
CA GLU A 166 -9.75 16.67 17.46
C GLU A 166 -10.51 16.74 16.13
N ILE A 167 -9.84 17.16 15.06
CA ILE A 167 -10.40 17.19 13.70
C ILE A 167 -10.88 15.80 13.30
N TRP A 168 -10.04 14.79 13.52
CA TRP A 168 -10.38 13.40 13.20
C TRP A 168 -11.60 12.91 13.99
N MET A 169 -11.69 13.18 15.30
CA MET A 169 -12.84 12.78 16.13
C MET A 169 -14.12 13.47 15.67
N ARG A 170 -14.12 14.81 15.55
CA ARG A 170 -15.30 15.57 15.10
C ARG A 170 -15.80 15.11 13.73
N LEU A 171 -14.87 14.88 12.79
CA LEU A 171 -15.23 14.41 11.45
C LEU A 171 -15.77 12.98 11.49
N THR A 172 -15.20 12.10 12.31
CA THR A 172 -15.68 10.72 12.49
C THR A 172 -17.09 10.71 13.07
N GLU A 173 -17.32 11.42 14.18
CA GLU A 173 -18.62 11.52 14.84
C GLU A 173 -19.70 12.04 13.87
N TRP A 174 -19.37 13.08 13.08
CA TRP A 174 -20.30 13.61 12.08
C TRP A 174 -20.57 12.64 10.93
N ILE A 175 -19.58 11.87 10.48
CA ILE A 175 -19.80 10.83 9.47
C ILE A 175 -20.67 9.70 10.04
N GLU A 176 -20.42 9.28 11.28
CA GLU A 176 -21.15 8.24 11.98
C GLU A 176 -22.60 8.64 12.29
N SER A 177 -22.89 9.93 12.51
CA SER A 177 -24.26 10.45 12.60
C SER A 177 -25.00 10.53 11.26
N GLY A 178 -24.39 10.04 10.16
CA GLY A 178 -24.98 10.12 8.82
C GLY A 178 -24.82 11.49 8.16
N MET A 179 -24.03 12.39 8.77
CA MET A 179 -23.85 13.78 8.37
C MET A 179 -25.16 14.59 8.41
N GLU A 180 -26.11 14.22 9.27
CA GLU A 180 -27.40 14.90 9.38
C GLU A 180 -27.27 16.24 10.11
N ASP A 181 -26.37 16.31 11.08
CA ASP A 181 -26.04 17.54 11.80
C ASP A 181 -25.33 18.57 10.90
N PRO A 182 -25.35 19.86 11.29
CA PRO A 182 -24.56 20.88 10.61
C PRO A 182 -23.07 20.50 10.53
N TRP A 183 -22.40 21.09 9.55
CA TRP A 183 -20.96 20.94 9.38
C TRP A 183 -20.22 21.23 10.71
N PRO A 184 -19.36 20.32 11.20
CA PRO A 184 -18.84 20.35 12.57
C PRO A 184 -17.63 21.30 12.76
N PHE A 185 -17.32 22.12 11.75
CA PHE A 185 -16.23 23.08 11.77
C PHE A 185 -16.76 24.50 11.54
N GLU A 186 -16.17 25.45 12.26
CA GLU A 186 -16.49 26.87 12.09
C GLU A 186 -16.15 27.32 10.68
N THR A 187 -17.07 28.03 10.03
CA THR A 187 -16.79 28.68 8.74
C THR A 187 -15.90 29.89 9.00
N GLN A 188 -14.77 29.98 8.29
CA GLN A 188 -13.88 31.15 8.35
C GLN A 188 -14.41 32.27 7.46
#